data_AF-A0A9P5TMW8-F1
#
_entry.id   AF-A0A9P5TMW8-F1
#
_cell.length_a   1.000
_cell.length_b   1.000
_cell.length_c   1.000
_cell.angle_alpha   90.00
_cell.angle_beta   90.00
_cell.angle_gamma   90.00
#
_symmetry.space_group_name_H-M   'P 1'
#
loop_
_entity.id
_entity.type
_entity.pdbx_description
1 polymer ?
#
loop_
_entity_poly.entity_id
_entity_poly.type
_entity_poly.pdbx_seq_one_letter_code
_entity_poly.pdbx_strand_id
1 'polypeptide(L)'
;MMSRISLALLALAFGAGTVYMGREWEEDELKAKKLRIEDAPSTRWGRTKDRFLELFDYFNKPAWPELLPPPYPPPHQKPYTLLISVDDLLVTSTWDRQHGWRTAKRPGVDYFLGYISQFYEVVVFTTQPYYTAGPILDKLDRYGFYINYRLFREATRTLDGKIVKDLSYLNRDLSKVVILDTDPEHVQLQPENAIILPKWNGDPKDKGLVGIIPFLESIAIYKPPDVRPIIKAYSGKDVPIEYGKLEAEMKAKHVAEWQAKHKGKSPGFSFSSVLGLSDSPSLPKNAAPPTYLEQKRSEAQKQYKAELKYIEDNREQLEKLLEQDQQAAAAMPWMPRWQGKPGEPGAAPPGVPNPTGTSAAPPGSVVTASSGSAQESSGAQKA
;
A
#
# COMPACT_ATOMS: atom_id res chain seq x y z
N MET A 1 -50.95 38.25 -8.88
CA MET A 1 -49.84 39.19 -9.20
C MET A 1 -48.53 38.75 -8.57
N MET A 2 -48.49 38.45 -7.26
CA MET A 2 -47.30 37.94 -6.54
C MET A 2 -46.62 36.70 -7.18
N SER A 3 -47.39 35.71 -7.64
CA SER A 3 -46.85 34.49 -8.28
C SER A 3 -46.11 34.74 -9.62
N ARG A 4 -46.52 35.75 -10.39
CA ARG A 4 -45.85 36.10 -11.65
C ARG A 4 -44.54 36.85 -11.39
N ILE A 5 -44.51 37.67 -10.35
CA ILE A 5 -43.31 38.38 -9.91
C ILE A 5 -42.30 37.39 -9.32
N SER A 6 -42.75 36.42 -8.52
CA SER A 6 -41.87 35.38 -7.98
C SER A 6 -41.28 34.48 -9.07
N LEU A 7 -42.06 34.12 -10.10
CA LEU A 7 -41.55 33.38 -11.27
C LEU A 7 -40.54 34.18 -12.07
N ALA A 8 -40.77 35.48 -12.26
CA ALA A 8 -39.82 36.36 -12.95
C ALA A 8 -38.50 36.51 -12.17
N LEU A 9 -38.56 36.64 -10.85
CA LEU A 9 -37.38 36.67 -9.98
C LEU A 9 -36.61 35.34 -10.02
N LEU A 10 -37.31 34.20 -10.01
CA LEU A 10 -36.67 32.89 -10.11
C LEU A 10 -36.00 32.69 -11.48
N ALA A 11 -36.62 33.15 -12.57
CA ALA A 11 -36.04 33.09 -13.91
C ALA A 11 -34.80 33.98 -14.03
N LEU A 12 -34.83 35.19 -13.44
CA LEU A 12 -33.66 36.07 -13.38
C LEU A 12 -32.52 35.47 -12.54
N ALA A 13 -32.84 34.87 -11.39
CA ALA A 13 -31.87 34.18 -10.55
C ALA A 13 -31.24 32.97 -11.27
N PHE A 14 -32.06 32.19 -12.00
CA PHE A 14 -31.58 31.07 -12.80
C PHE A 14 -30.69 31.55 -13.96
N GLY A 15 -31.10 32.60 -14.68
CA GLY A 15 -30.30 33.22 -15.73
C GLY A 15 -28.94 33.73 -15.21
N ALA A 16 -28.94 34.49 -14.12
CA ALA A 16 -27.71 34.95 -13.48
C ALA A 16 -26.83 33.78 -13.00
N GLY A 17 -27.44 32.74 -12.43
CA GLY A 17 -26.76 31.52 -12.00
C GLY A 17 -26.09 30.77 -13.17
N THR A 18 -26.76 30.64 -14.31
CA THR A 18 -26.18 29.99 -15.50
C THR A 18 -25.00 30.76 -16.09
N VAL A 19 -25.06 32.10 -16.07
CA VAL A 19 -23.95 32.97 -16.49
C VAL A 19 -22.78 32.87 -15.52
N TYR A 20 -23.04 32.84 -14.22
CA TYR A 20 -22.03 32.66 -13.18
C TYR A 20 -21.34 31.29 -13.30
N MET A 21 -22.09 30.22 -13.55
CA MET A 21 -21.53 28.88 -13.79
C MET A 21 -20.68 28.81 -15.07
N GLY A 22 -20.86 29.74 -16.01
CA GLY A 22 -20.03 29.89 -17.22
C GLY A 22 -18.74 30.70 -17.03
N ARG A 23 -18.41 31.12 -15.79
CA ARG A 23 -17.16 31.81 -15.40
C ARG A 23 -15.91 31.03 -15.82
N GLU A 24 -14.77 31.71 -16.01
CA GLU A 24 -13.48 31.04 -16.29
C GLU A 24 -13.02 30.15 -15.14
N TRP A 25 -12.09 29.25 -15.41
CA TRP A 25 -11.52 28.41 -14.36
C TRP A 25 -10.55 29.25 -13.56
N GLU A 26 -10.68 29.26 -12.24
CA GLU A 26 -9.65 29.84 -11.38
C GLU A 26 -8.52 28.85 -11.15
N GLU A 27 -7.30 29.36 -10.91
CA GLU A 27 -6.11 28.52 -10.75
C GLU A 27 -6.26 27.48 -9.64
N ASP A 28 -6.99 27.81 -8.58
CA ASP A 28 -7.23 26.91 -7.46
C ASP A 28 -8.25 25.81 -7.80
N GLU A 29 -9.28 26.12 -8.61
CA GLU A 29 -10.21 25.11 -9.16
C GLU A 29 -9.47 24.17 -10.11
N LEU A 30 -8.53 24.70 -10.89
CA LEU A 30 -7.72 23.92 -11.84
C LEU A 30 -6.74 23.00 -11.13
N LYS A 31 -6.06 23.50 -10.09
CA LYS A 31 -5.16 22.73 -9.21
C LYS A 31 -5.92 21.62 -8.48
N ALA A 32 -7.09 21.91 -7.93
CA ALA A 32 -7.93 20.92 -7.26
C ALA A 32 -8.37 19.79 -8.22
N LYS A 33 -8.58 20.12 -9.50
CA LYS A 33 -8.98 19.15 -10.54
C LYS A 33 -7.81 18.47 -11.24
N LYS A 34 -6.56 18.85 -10.96
CA LYS A 34 -5.33 18.39 -11.66
C LYS A 34 -5.45 18.47 -13.20
N LEU A 35 -6.26 19.40 -13.72
CA LEU A 35 -6.40 19.61 -15.16
C LEU A 35 -5.36 20.62 -15.61
N ARG A 36 -4.72 20.39 -16.76
CA ARG A 36 -3.96 21.45 -17.45
C ARG A 36 -4.95 22.41 -18.10
N ILE A 37 -4.56 23.68 -18.27
CA ILE A 37 -5.39 24.71 -18.91
C ILE A 37 -5.84 24.25 -20.32
N GLU A 38 -5.04 23.40 -20.95
CA GLU A 38 -5.24 22.86 -22.31
C GLU A 38 -6.36 21.80 -22.39
N ASP A 39 -6.60 21.03 -21.33
CA ASP A 39 -7.60 19.94 -21.31
C ASP A 39 -8.99 20.42 -20.83
N ALA A 40 -9.07 21.64 -20.31
CA ALA A 40 -10.29 22.21 -19.76
C ALA A 40 -11.19 22.75 -20.89
N PRO A 41 -12.52 22.55 -20.84
CA PRO A 41 -13.40 23.08 -21.88
C PRO A 41 -13.37 24.61 -21.89
N SER A 42 -12.86 25.18 -22.97
CA SER A 42 -12.76 26.64 -23.16
C SER A 42 -14.13 27.31 -23.37
N THR A 43 -15.09 26.55 -23.90
CA THR A 43 -16.44 27.04 -24.20
C THR A 43 -17.24 27.28 -22.92
N ARG A 44 -17.92 28.43 -22.82
CA ARG A 44 -18.78 28.79 -21.66
C ARG A 44 -19.80 27.69 -21.33
N TRP A 45 -20.43 27.11 -22.34
CA TRP A 45 -21.38 26.01 -22.17
C TRP A 45 -20.74 24.72 -21.62
N GLY A 46 -19.52 24.39 -22.06
CA GLY A 46 -18.77 23.25 -21.53
C GLY A 46 -18.48 23.41 -20.05
N ARG A 47 -18.06 24.61 -19.63
CA ARG A 47 -17.82 24.96 -18.22
C ARG A 47 -19.08 24.88 -17.37
N THR A 48 -20.18 25.45 -17.87
CA THR A 48 -21.49 25.39 -17.18
C THR A 48 -21.96 23.94 -17.02
N LYS A 49 -21.80 23.12 -18.07
CA LYS A 49 -22.17 21.70 -18.04
C LYS A 49 -21.31 20.92 -17.03
N ASP A 50 -20.00 21.11 -17.04
CA ASP A 50 -19.09 20.42 -16.12
C ASP A 50 -19.36 20.80 -14.67
N ARG A 51 -19.54 22.09 -14.37
CA ARG A 51 -19.90 22.54 -13.01
C ARG A 51 -21.28 22.04 -12.58
N PHE A 52 -22.22 21.95 -13.51
CA PHE A 52 -23.55 21.40 -13.22
C PHE A 52 -23.51 19.90 -12.95
N LEU A 53 -22.76 19.13 -13.76
CA LEU A 53 -22.55 17.70 -13.53
C LEU A 53 -21.75 17.45 -12.24
N GLU A 54 -20.80 18.32 -11.90
CA GLU A 54 -20.03 18.25 -10.66
C GLU A 54 -20.91 18.33 -9.40
N LEU A 55 -22.01 19.08 -9.46
CA LEU A 55 -22.99 19.13 -8.38
C LEU A 55 -23.65 17.77 -8.12
N PHE A 56 -23.80 16.95 -9.18
CA PHE A 56 -24.29 15.57 -9.07
C PHE A 56 -23.18 14.56 -8.82
N ASP A 57 -21.92 14.88 -9.16
CA ASP A 57 -20.75 14.03 -8.92
C ASP A 57 -20.41 13.88 -7.43
N TYR A 58 -20.89 14.77 -6.55
CA TYR A 58 -20.72 14.62 -5.10
C TYR A 58 -21.19 13.25 -4.59
N PHE A 59 -22.21 12.66 -5.23
CA PHE A 59 -22.73 11.35 -4.88
C PHE A 59 -21.92 10.18 -5.47
N ASN A 60 -21.09 10.44 -6.49
CA ASN A 60 -20.38 9.40 -7.26
C ASN A 60 -18.86 9.41 -7.06
N LYS A 61 -18.28 10.50 -6.57
CA LYS A 61 -16.85 10.63 -6.22
C LYS A 61 -16.63 10.25 -4.75
N PRO A 62 -15.45 9.73 -4.39
CA PRO A 62 -15.13 9.49 -2.99
C PRO A 62 -15.15 10.82 -2.23
N ALA A 63 -15.36 10.75 -0.91
CA ALA A 63 -15.48 11.94 -0.06
C ALA A 63 -14.28 12.91 -0.15
N TRP A 64 -13.11 12.42 -0.58
CA TRP A 64 -11.87 13.18 -0.70
C TRP A 64 -11.24 13.06 -2.09
N PRO A 65 -10.61 14.14 -2.61
CA PRO A 65 -9.94 14.12 -3.91
C PRO A 65 -8.68 13.25 -3.93
N GLU A 66 -8.07 13.03 -2.76
CA GLU A 66 -6.96 12.10 -2.56
C GLU A 66 -7.26 11.27 -1.32
N LEU A 67 -7.18 9.94 -1.46
CA LEU A 67 -7.48 8.99 -0.40
C LEU A 67 -6.32 8.82 0.58
N LEU A 68 -5.08 9.01 0.11
CA LEU A 68 -3.88 8.86 0.92
C LEU A 68 -3.08 10.16 0.96
N PRO A 69 -2.42 10.45 2.09
CA PRO A 69 -1.45 11.53 2.15
C PRO A 69 -0.28 11.28 1.19
N PRO A 70 0.53 12.30 0.86
CA PRO A 70 1.73 12.11 0.06
C PRO A 70 2.64 11.05 0.70
N PRO A 71 3.43 10.31 -0.12
CA PRO A 71 4.33 9.30 0.40
C PRO A 71 5.38 9.93 1.33
N TYR A 72 5.86 9.14 2.30
CA TYR A 72 6.93 9.57 3.19
C TYR A 72 8.19 9.95 2.42
N PRO A 73 8.98 10.93 2.90
CA PRO A 73 10.26 11.24 2.30
C PRO A 73 11.24 10.06 2.43
N PRO A 74 12.16 9.88 1.47
CA PRO A 74 13.29 8.97 1.64
C PRO A 74 14.06 9.30 2.94
N PRO A 75 14.51 8.32 3.74
CA PRO A 75 14.73 6.90 3.44
C PRO A 75 13.62 5.92 3.86
N HIS A 76 12.56 6.40 4.53
CA HIS A 76 11.51 5.53 5.09
C HIS A 76 10.45 5.08 4.07
N GLN A 77 10.49 5.63 2.85
CA GLN A 77 9.56 5.31 1.78
C GLN A 77 9.72 3.86 1.31
N LYS A 78 8.60 3.11 1.27
CA LYS A 78 8.56 1.81 0.59
C LYS A 78 8.43 2.00 -0.92
N PRO A 79 9.07 1.15 -1.75
CA PRO A 79 9.10 1.33 -3.20
C PRO A 79 7.76 1.07 -3.89
N TYR A 80 6.93 0.17 -3.32
CA TYR A 80 5.66 -0.25 -3.90
C TYR A 80 4.54 -0.16 -2.88
N THR A 81 3.31 0.05 -3.35
CA THR A 81 2.10 0.06 -2.52
C THR A 81 1.28 -1.19 -2.83
N LEU A 82 0.91 -1.94 -1.79
CA LEU A 82 0.08 -3.13 -1.89
C LEU A 82 -1.28 -2.86 -1.25
N LEU A 83 -2.33 -2.87 -2.07
CA LEU A 83 -3.70 -2.75 -1.60
C LEU A 83 -4.28 -4.14 -1.36
N ILE A 84 -4.92 -4.33 -0.21
CA ILE A 84 -5.42 -5.64 0.21
C ILE A 84 -6.90 -5.52 0.59
N SER A 85 -7.75 -6.33 -0.04
CA SER A 85 -9.15 -6.50 0.36
C SER A 85 -9.25 -7.31 1.66
N VAL A 86 -10.30 -7.09 2.47
CA VAL A 86 -10.46 -7.79 3.75
C VAL A 86 -11.36 -9.01 3.59
N ASP A 87 -12.55 -8.79 3.05
CA ASP A 87 -13.58 -9.80 2.92
C ASP A 87 -13.19 -10.90 1.94
N ASP A 88 -13.39 -12.13 2.38
CA ASP A 88 -13.08 -13.38 1.68
C ASP A 88 -11.62 -13.51 1.24
N LEU A 89 -10.74 -12.56 1.60
CA LEU A 89 -9.32 -12.59 1.33
C LEU A 89 -8.50 -12.83 2.58
N LEU A 90 -8.64 -11.97 3.60
CA LEU A 90 -7.95 -12.09 4.89
C LEU A 90 -8.84 -12.76 5.93
N VAL A 91 -10.13 -12.45 5.90
CA VAL A 91 -11.12 -13.00 6.82
C VAL A 91 -12.37 -13.36 6.06
N THR A 92 -13.13 -14.31 6.59
CA THR A 92 -14.50 -14.56 6.13
C THR A 92 -15.45 -14.41 7.30
N SER A 93 -16.57 -13.73 7.07
CA SER A 93 -17.59 -13.51 8.09
C SER A 93 -18.83 -14.32 7.73
N THR A 94 -19.24 -15.19 8.64
CA THR A 94 -20.43 -16.02 8.52
C THR A 94 -21.45 -15.58 9.55
N TRP A 95 -22.73 -15.61 9.20
CA TRP A 95 -23.82 -15.32 10.13
C TRP A 95 -24.58 -16.60 10.45
N ASP A 96 -24.81 -16.83 11.73
CA ASP A 96 -25.63 -17.91 12.24
C ASP A 96 -26.71 -17.35 13.17
N ARG A 97 -27.90 -17.96 13.20
CA ARG A 97 -29.02 -17.53 14.03
C ARG A 97 -28.73 -17.69 15.54
N GLN A 98 -27.93 -18.69 15.91
CA GLN A 98 -27.60 -18.96 17.31
C GLN A 98 -26.48 -18.05 17.84
N HIS A 99 -25.47 -17.80 17.01
CA HIS A 99 -24.22 -17.14 17.43
C HIS A 99 -24.01 -15.75 16.82
N GLY A 100 -24.90 -15.31 15.93
CA GLY A 100 -24.77 -14.07 15.19
C GLY A 100 -23.60 -14.10 14.20
N TRP A 101 -22.97 -12.94 14.00
CA TRP A 101 -21.80 -12.79 13.13
C TRP A 101 -20.55 -13.42 13.76
N ARG A 102 -19.90 -14.30 13.02
CA ARG A 102 -18.63 -14.94 13.37
C ARG A 102 -17.63 -14.72 12.25
N THR A 103 -16.49 -14.16 12.60
CA THR A 103 -15.39 -13.90 11.66
C THR A 103 -14.28 -14.92 11.88
N ALA A 104 -13.91 -15.65 10.84
CA ALA A 104 -12.77 -16.55 10.82
C ALA A 104 -11.57 -15.86 10.17
N LYS A 105 -10.37 -16.11 10.70
CA LYS A 105 -9.11 -15.60 10.14
C LYS A 105 -8.52 -16.62 9.17
N ARG A 106 -8.10 -16.18 7.98
CA ARG A 106 -7.47 -17.06 7.00
C ARG A 106 -6.12 -17.57 7.52
N PRO A 107 -5.79 -18.86 7.32
CA PRO A 107 -4.49 -19.38 7.69
C PRO A 107 -3.35 -18.58 7.06
N GLY A 108 -2.38 -18.17 7.88
CA GLY A 108 -1.20 -17.44 7.42
C GLY A 108 -1.36 -15.92 7.26
N VAL A 109 -2.50 -15.32 7.62
CA VAL A 109 -2.70 -13.85 7.54
C VAL A 109 -1.68 -13.05 8.33
N ASP A 110 -1.41 -13.45 9.58
CA ASP A 110 -0.46 -12.70 10.43
C ASP A 110 0.96 -12.74 9.83
N TYR A 111 1.35 -13.90 9.30
CA TYR A 111 2.63 -14.07 8.61
C TYR A 111 2.66 -13.25 7.32
N PHE A 112 1.60 -13.29 6.53
CA PHE A 112 1.48 -12.53 5.30
C PHE A 112 1.63 -11.03 5.54
N LEU A 113 0.87 -10.45 6.48
CA LEU A 113 0.91 -9.02 6.79
C LEU A 113 2.28 -8.61 7.35
N GLY A 114 2.82 -9.37 8.32
CA GLY A 114 4.10 -9.04 8.94
C GLY A 114 5.30 -9.22 8.00
N TYR A 115 5.27 -10.20 7.10
CA TYR A 115 6.35 -10.41 6.15
C TYR A 115 6.29 -9.41 4.98
N ILE A 116 5.10 -9.09 4.47
CA ILE A 116 4.95 -8.24 3.28
C ILE A 116 5.15 -6.75 3.59
N SER A 117 4.87 -6.30 4.82
CA SER A 117 5.07 -4.93 5.28
C SER A 117 6.55 -4.48 5.23
N GLN A 118 7.49 -5.43 5.25
CA GLN A 118 8.91 -5.14 5.08
C GLN A 118 9.20 -4.60 3.67
N PHE A 119 8.44 -5.03 2.67
CA PHE A 119 8.66 -4.73 1.26
C PHE A 119 7.73 -3.67 0.69
N TYR A 120 6.46 -3.67 1.11
CA TYR A 120 5.39 -2.84 0.57
C TYR A 120 4.85 -1.85 1.59
N GLU A 121 4.37 -0.71 1.12
CA GLU A 121 3.40 0.11 1.85
C GLU A 121 2.05 -0.63 1.80
N VAL A 122 1.62 -1.16 2.93
CA VAL A 122 0.40 -1.97 3.01
C VAL A 122 -0.79 -1.06 3.27
N VAL A 123 -1.72 -1.04 2.32
CA VAL A 123 -2.97 -0.29 2.42
C VAL A 123 -4.12 -1.27 2.39
N VAL A 124 -4.91 -1.33 3.47
CA VAL A 124 -6.15 -2.10 3.44
C VAL A 124 -7.19 -1.30 2.70
N PHE A 125 -7.80 -1.87 1.65
CA PHE A 125 -8.91 -1.25 0.93
C PHE A 125 -10.09 -2.21 0.87
N THR A 126 -11.04 -2.04 1.79
CA THR A 126 -12.24 -2.88 1.92
C THR A 126 -13.49 -2.18 1.42
N THR A 127 -14.46 -2.97 0.96
CA THR A 127 -15.83 -2.50 0.65
C THR A 127 -16.73 -2.50 1.89
N GLN A 128 -16.26 -2.98 3.03
CA GLN A 128 -17.00 -2.89 4.30
C GLN A 128 -16.94 -1.48 4.88
N PRO A 129 -18.00 -1.03 5.55
CA PRO A 129 -17.99 0.23 6.28
C PRO A 129 -17.09 0.14 7.52
N TYR A 130 -16.62 1.30 7.99
CA TYR A 130 -15.69 1.42 9.11
C TYR A 130 -16.13 0.65 10.36
N TYR A 131 -17.40 0.74 10.74
CA TYR A 131 -17.91 0.14 11.98
C TYR A 131 -17.83 -1.40 12.00
N THR A 132 -17.78 -2.04 10.81
CA THR A 132 -17.68 -3.50 10.71
C THR A 132 -16.22 -3.93 10.59
N ALA A 133 -15.46 -3.31 9.68
CA ALA A 133 -14.09 -3.73 9.41
C ALA A 133 -13.05 -3.17 10.39
N GLY A 134 -13.28 -1.99 10.98
CA GLY A 134 -12.34 -1.36 11.92
C GLY A 134 -11.94 -2.28 13.08
N PRO A 135 -12.91 -2.81 13.86
CA PRO A 135 -12.61 -3.73 14.96
C PRO A 135 -11.94 -5.05 14.53
N ILE A 136 -12.15 -5.49 13.28
CA ILE A 136 -11.49 -6.67 12.73
C ILE A 136 -10.02 -6.35 12.44
N LEU A 137 -9.75 -5.21 11.81
CA LEU A 137 -8.39 -4.76 11.50
C LEU A 137 -7.58 -4.47 12.77
N ASP A 138 -8.20 -3.91 13.81
CA ASP A 138 -7.56 -3.70 15.12
C ASP A 138 -7.16 -5.01 15.80
N LYS A 139 -7.87 -6.12 15.51
CA LYS A 139 -7.51 -7.45 16.01
C LYS A 139 -6.42 -8.11 15.16
N LEU A 140 -6.38 -7.83 13.86
CA LEU A 140 -5.35 -8.35 12.95
C LEU A 140 -4.00 -7.65 13.13
N ASP A 141 -4.02 -6.34 13.35
CA ASP A 141 -2.84 -5.52 13.59
C ASP A 141 -3.01 -4.66 14.84
N ARG A 142 -2.84 -5.29 16.00
CA ARG A 142 -3.10 -4.68 17.32
C ARG A 142 -2.17 -3.52 17.65
N TYR A 143 -0.96 -3.53 17.12
CA TYR A 143 0.04 -2.49 17.38
C TYR A 143 0.16 -1.48 16.23
N GLY A 144 -0.50 -1.72 15.09
CA GLY A 144 -0.43 -0.83 13.92
C GLY A 144 0.92 -0.85 13.21
N PHE A 145 1.65 -1.96 13.28
CA PHE A 145 3.01 -2.07 12.70
C PHE A 145 3.00 -2.48 11.24
N TYR A 146 1.94 -3.16 10.78
CA TYR A 146 1.93 -3.78 9.46
C TYR A 146 1.10 -2.99 8.46
N ILE A 147 -0.04 -2.44 8.88
CA ILE A 147 -0.97 -1.73 8.01
C ILE A 147 -0.72 -0.23 8.11
N ASN A 148 -0.26 0.39 7.03
CA ASN A 148 0.02 1.83 6.98
C ASN A 148 -1.26 2.68 6.90
N TYR A 149 -2.19 2.29 6.03
CA TYR A 149 -3.44 3.03 5.82
C TYR A 149 -4.63 2.09 5.68
N ARG A 150 -5.81 2.57 6.08
CA ARG A 150 -7.07 1.81 6.07
C ARG A 150 -8.14 2.61 5.33
N LEU A 151 -8.61 2.06 4.22
CA LEU A 151 -9.66 2.59 3.36
C LEU A 151 -10.87 1.66 3.43
N PHE A 152 -12.04 2.24 3.65
CA PHE A 152 -13.30 1.55 3.87
C PHE A 152 -14.30 1.86 2.74
N ARG A 153 -15.56 1.41 2.88
CA ARG A 153 -16.64 1.64 1.92
C ARG A 153 -16.76 3.10 1.49
N GLU A 154 -16.54 4.04 2.40
CA GLU A 154 -16.64 5.48 2.20
C GLU A 154 -15.60 6.02 1.18
N ALA A 155 -14.51 5.29 0.96
CA ALA A 155 -13.47 5.61 -0.02
C ALA A 155 -13.72 5.00 -1.41
N THR A 156 -14.74 4.15 -1.56
CA THR A 156 -15.09 3.51 -2.84
C THR A 156 -16.08 4.34 -3.64
N ARG A 157 -16.12 4.13 -4.96
CA ARG A 157 -17.09 4.74 -5.87
C ARG A 157 -18.20 3.76 -6.21
N THR A 158 -19.37 4.29 -6.56
CA THR A 158 -20.44 3.47 -7.13
C THR A 158 -20.57 3.82 -8.61
N LEU A 159 -20.33 2.86 -9.50
CA LEU A 159 -20.46 3.03 -10.94
C LEU A 159 -21.48 2.01 -11.45
N ASP A 160 -22.56 2.49 -12.08
CA ASP A 160 -23.68 1.67 -12.58
C ASP A 160 -24.25 0.71 -11.52
N GLY A 161 -24.34 1.17 -10.26
CA GLY A 161 -24.84 0.38 -9.13
C GLY A 161 -23.83 -0.62 -8.55
N LYS A 162 -22.62 -0.72 -9.11
CA LYS A 162 -21.54 -1.58 -8.61
C LYS A 162 -20.50 -0.80 -7.83
N ILE A 163 -19.90 -1.43 -6.83
CA ILE A 163 -18.86 -0.83 -5.99
C ILE A 163 -17.51 -0.99 -6.68
N VAL A 164 -16.79 0.10 -6.82
CA VAL A 164 -15.49 0.14 -7.50
C VAL A 164 -14.46 0.86 -6.66
N LYS A 165 -13.28 0.27 -6.56
CA LYS A 165 -12.08 0.79 -5.92
C LYS A 165 -11.24 1.50 -6.98
N ASP A 166 -11.42 2.81 -7.09
CA ASP A 166 -10.73 3.61 -8.09
C ASP A 166 -9.32 4.00 -7.61
N LEU A 167 -8.31 3.42 -8.24
CA LEU A 167 -6.91 3.61 -7.85
C LEU A 167 -6.37 5.00 -8.19
N SER A 168 -7.02 5.74 -9.09
CA SER A 168 -6.56 7.09 -9.49
C SER A 168 -6.59 8.09 -8.33
N TYR A 169 -7.42 7.85 -7.32
CA TYR A 169 -7.56 8.69 -6.13
C TYR A 169 -6.56 8.36 -5.02
N LEU A 170 -5.72 7.33 -5.17
CA LEU A 170 -4.77 6.92 -4.12
C LEU A 170 -3.59 7.86 -3.92
N ASN A 171 -3.35 8.80 -4.83
CA ASN A 171 -2.15 9.65 -4.80
C ASN A 171 -0.84 8.84 -4.76
N ARG A 172 -0.78 7.79 -5.59
CA ARG A 172 0.39 6.92 -5.79
C ARG A 172 0.60 6.69 -7.29
N ASP A 173 1.83 6.39 -7.66
CA ASP A 173 2.17 6.04 -9.05
C ASP A 173 1.64 4.64 -9.37
N LEU A 174 0.67 4.55 -10.27
CA LEU A 174 0.03 3.28 -10.66
C LEU A 174 1.01 2.24 -11.23
N SER A 175 2.18 2.65 -11.73
CA SER A 175 3.22 1.68 -12.15
C SER A 175 3.82 0.89 -10.98
N LYS A 176 3.59 1.34 -9.73
CA LYS A 176 4.11 0.75 -8.49
C LYS A 176 3.00 0.33 -7.51
N VAL A 177 1.76 0.28 -7.97
CA VAL A 177 0.61 -0.12 -7.17
C VAL A 177 0.15 -1.51 -7.59
N VAL A 178 -0.11 -2.38 -6.61
CA VAL A 178 -0.71 -3.70 -6.82
C VAL A 178 -1.92 -3.83 -5.91
N ILE A 179 -3.06 -4.33 -6.43
CA ILE A 179 -4.24 -4.62 -5.62
C ILE A 179 -4.54 -6.12 -5.59
N LEU A 180 -4.70 -6.67 -4.39
CA LEU A 180 -5.20 -8.01 -4.14
C LEU A 180 -6.67 -7.92 -3.77
N ASP A 181 -7.51 -8.51 -4.61
CA ASP A 181 -8.95 -8.57 -4.38
C ASP A 181 -9.48 -9.97 -4.68
N THR A 182 -10.72 -10.21 -4.28
CA THR A 182 -11.43 -11.46 -4.57
C THR A 182 -12.54 -11.27 -5.60
N ASP A 183 -12.96 -10.01 -5.81
CA ASP A 183 -13.99 -9.66 -6.77
C ASP A 183 -13.41 -8.82 -7.92
N PRO A 184 -13.52 -9.28 -9.19
CA PRO A 184 -13.06 -8.51 -10.33
C PRO A 184 -13.86 -7.20 -10.54
N GLU A 185 -15.10 -7.11 -10.04
CA GLU A 185 -15.91 -5.90 -10.20
C GLU A 185 -15.32 -4.72 -9.42
N HIS A 186 -14.69 -4.98 -8.27
CA HIS A 186 -14.05 -3.94 -7.46
C HIS A 186 -12.93 -3.22 -8.20
N VAL A 187 -12.27 -3.86 -9.16
CA VAL A 187 -11.07 -3.34 -9.83
C VAL A 187 -11.30 -3.05 -11.32
N GLN A 188 -12.56 -2.96 -11.75
CA GLN A 188 -12.92 -2.84 -13.17
C GLN A 188 -12.28 -1.64 -13.89
N LEU A 189 -11.91 -0.58 -13.17
CA LEU A 189 -11.29 0.62 -13.75
C LEU A 189 -9.79 0.45 -14.00
N GLN A 190 -9.10 -0.40 -13.25
CA GLN A 190 -7.65 -0.65 -13.38
C GLN A 190 -7.33 -2.16 -13.24
N PRO A 191 -7.85 -3.02 -14.13
CA PRO A 191 -7.64 -4.47 -14.05
C PRO A 191 -6.17 -4.88 -14.20
N GLU A 192 -5.34 -4.07 -14.84
CA GLU A 192 -3.91 -4.33 -15.04
C GLU A 192 -3.07 -4.24 -13.76
N ASN A 193 -3.60 -3.60 -12.71
CA ASN A 193 -2.97 -3.52 -11.39
C ASN A 193 -3.48 -4.60 -10.43
N ALA A 194 -4.46 -5.41 -10.86
CA ALA A 194 -5.19 -6.30 -9.97
C ALA A 194 -4.77 -7.76 -10.11
N ILE A 195 -4.66 -8.42 -8.95
CA ILE A 195 -4.50 -9.86 -8.84
C ILE A 195 -5.74 -10.38 -8.11
N ILE A 196 -6.58 -11.10 -8.85
CA ILE A 196 -7.81 -11.67 -8.31
C ILE A 196 -7.50 -13.05 -7.74
N LEU A 197 -7.69 -13.19 -6.43
CA LEU A 197 -7.53 -14.45 -5.71
C LEU A 197 -8.90 -15.10 -5.48
N PRO A 198 -8.97 -16.43 -5.40
CA PRO A 198 -10.23 -17.11 -5.09
C PRO A 198 -10.72 -16.70 -3.69
N LYS A 199 -12.04 -16.52 -3.57
CA LYS A 199 -12.74 -16.28 -2.30
C LYS A 199 -12.46 -17.43 -1.34
N TRP A 200 -12.07 -17.10 -0.11
CA TRP A 200 -11.78 -18.08 0.92
C TRP A 200 -13.04 -18.41 1.73
N ASN A 201 -13.46 -19.67 1.66
CA ASN A 201 -14.70 -20.15 2.28
C ASN A 201 -14.54 -20.57 3.75
N GLY A 202 -13.41 -20.28 4.40
CA GLY A 202 -13.16 -20.69 5.79
C GLY A 202 -12.37 -21.99 5.97
N ASP A 203 -11.86 -22.61 4.89
CA ASP A 203 -11.06 -23.85 4.99
C ASP A 203 -9.73 -23.60 5.73
N PRO A 204 -9.46 -24.28 6.87
CA PRO A 204 -8.20 -24.14 7.61
C PRO A 204 -6.98 -24.70 6.88
N LYS A 205 -7.15 -25.50 5.82
CA LYS A 205 -6.05 -26.05 5.01
C LYS A 205 -5.67 -25.16 3.83
N ASP A 206 -6.35 -24.02 3.65
CA ASP A 206 -6.04 -23.07 2.58
C ASP A 206 -4.59 -22.59 2.69
N LYS A 207 -3.90 -22.58 1.54
CA LYS A 207 -2.53 -22.06 1.39
C LYS A 207 -2.45 -20.95 0.35
N GLY A 208 -3.57 -20.47 -0.16
CA GLY A 208 -3.60 -19.50 -1.26
C GLY A 208 -2.90 -18.18 -0.89
N LEU A 209 -3.15 -17.67 0.32
CA LEU A 209 -2.55 -16.42 0.80
C LEU A 209 -1.03 -16.54 1.05
N VAL A 210 -0.56 -17.69 1.53
CA VAL A 210 0.88 -17.92 1.69
C VAL A 210 1.55 -18.16 0.34
N GLY A 211 0.84 -18.78 -0.60
CA GLY A 211 1.33 -19.10 -1.94
C GLY A 211 1.59 -17.87 -2.83
N ILE A 212 0.93 -16.73 -2.58
CA ILE A 212 1.17 -15.50 -3.35
C ILE A 212 2.42 -14.73 -2.88
N ILE A 213 2.90 -14.99 -1.65
CA ILE A 213 4.05 -14.29 -1.07
C ILE A 213 5.29 -14.34 -1.97
N PRO A 214 5.73 -15.50 -2.49
CA PRO A 214 6.92 -15.57 -3.35
C PRO A 214 6.83 -14.68 -4.59
N PHE A 215 5.63 -14.57 -5.18
CA PHE A 215 5.39 -13.72 -6.34
C PHE A 215 5.54 -12.23 -5.98
N LEU A 216 4.87 -11.77 -4.92
CA LEU A 216 4.97 -10.37 -4.47
C LEU A 216 6.38 -10.02 -4.00
N GLU A 217 7.05 -10.95 -3.31
CA GLU A 217 8.43 -10.80 -2.87
C GLU A 217 9.37 -10.59 -4.08
N SER A 218 9.17 -11.35 -5.15
CA SER A 218 9.99 -11.23 -6.37
C SER A 218 9.90 -9.84 -7.01
N ILE A 219 8.70 -9.25 -7.06
CA ILE A 219 8.49 -7.90 -7.58
C ILE A 219 9.25 -6.89 -6.72
N ALA A 220 9.16 -7.00 -5.39
CA ALA A 220 9.85 -6.09 -4.48
C ALA A 220 11.38 -6.23 -4.51
N ILE A 221 11.90 -7.45 -4.73
CA ILE A 221 13.35 -7.73 -4.80
C ILE A 221 13.94 -7.24 -6.12
N TYR A 222 13.32 -7.59 -7.26
CA TYR A 222 13.84 -7.22 -8.59
C TYR A 222 13.58 -5.77 -8.96
N LYS A 223 12.64 -5.11 -8.26
CA LYS A 223 12.30 -3.69 -8.42
C LYS A 223 12.05 -3.27 -9.87
N PRO A 224 11.10 -3.91 -10.58
CA PRO A 224 10.75 -3.52 -11.94
C PRO A 224 10.19 -2.09 -11.98
N PRO A 225 10.46 -1.30 -13.03
CA PRO A 225 9.96 0.07 -13.13
C PRO A 225 8.42 0.13 -13.22
N ASP A 226 7.78 -0.90 -13.80
CA ASP A 226 6.33 -1.01 -13.92
C ASP A 226 5.87 -2.45 -13.63
N VAL A 227 4.91 -2.60 -12.72
CA VAL A 227 4.35 -3.90 -12.32
C VAL A 227 3.27 -4.43 -13.26
N ARG A 228 2.60 -3.55 -14.02
CA ARG A 228 1.41 -3.90 -14.85
C ARG A 228 1.71 -4.94 -15.93
N PRO A 229 2.83 -4.87 -16.68
CA PRO A 229 3.16 -5.91 -17.67
C PRO A 229 3.39 -7.29 -17.03
N ILE A 230 3.95 -7.32 -15.82
CA ILE A 230 4.21 -8.55 -15.08
C ILE A 230 2.88 -9.16 -14.66
N ILE A 231 1.99 -8.40 -14.03
CA ILE A 231 0.67 -8.87 -13.60
C ILE A 231 -0.14 -9.37 -14.80
N LYS A 232 -0.13 -8.63 -15.91
CA LYS A 232 -0.82 -9.01 -17.15
C LYS A 232 -0.36 -10.36 -17.70
N ALA A 233 0.92 -10.73 -17.56
CA ALA A 233 1.45 -12.01 -18.01
C ALA A 233 0.87 -13.23 -17.24
N TYR A 234 0.39 -12.99 -16.01
CA TYR A 234 -0.25 -14.00 -15.16
C TYR A 234 -1.79 -13.89 -15.15
N SER A 235 -2.38 -12.97 -15.92
CA SER A 235 -3.84 -12.83 -16.00
C SER A 235 -4.48 -14.12 -16.52
N GLY A 236 -5.54 -14.58 -15.83
CA GLY A 236 -6.24 -15.82 -16.15
C GLY A 236 -5.53 -17.12 -15.72
N LYS A 237 -4.40 -17.03 -15.02
CA LYS A 237 -3.67 -18.18 -14.47
C LYS A 237 -3.66 -18.13 -12.94
N ASP A 238 -3.44 -19.28 -12.31
CA ASP A 238 -3.21 -19.36 -10.87
C ASP A 238 -1.78 -18.89 -10.55
N VAL A 239 -1.67 -17.65 -10.07
CA VAL A 239 -0.38 -16.96 -9.85
C VAL A 239 0.56 -17.74 -8.93
N PRO A 240 0.14 -18.20 -7.73
CA PRO A 240 0.97 -19.05 -6.88
C PRO A 240 1.58 -20.28 -7.57
N ILE A 241 0.79 -21.03 -8.33
CA ILE A 241 1.23 -22.30 -8.93
C ILE A 241 2.20 -22.05 -10.09
N GLU A 242 1.85 -21.13 -10.99
CA GLU A 242 2.67 -20.83 -12.16
C GLU A 242 4.00 -20.18 -11.78
N TYR A 243 3.97 -19.26 -10.80
CA TYR A 243 5.20 -18.67 -10.30
C TYR A 243 6.10 -19.71 -9.59
N GLY A 244 5.51 -20.64 -8.84
CA GLY A 244 6.28 -21.74 -8.20
C GLY A 244 7.00 -22.64 -9.21
N LYS A 245 6.37 -22.93 -10.36
CA LYS A 245 7.03 -23.65 -11.48
C LYS A 245 8.19 -22.84 -12.05
N LEU A 246 7.97 -21.56 -12.32
CA LEU A 246 9.00 -20.68 -12.87
C LEU A 246 10.21 -20.57 -11.92
N GLU A 247 9.97 -20.41 -10.61
CA GLU A 247 11.02 -20.35 -9.60
C GLU A 247 11.83 -21.66 -9.56
N ALA A 248 11.16 -22.82 -9.62
CA ALA A 248 11.82 -24.13 -9.66
C ALA A 248 12.69 -24.30 -10.92
N GLU A 249 12.21 -23.86 -12.08
CA GLU A 249 12.97 -23.89 -13.34
C GLU A 249 14.20 -22.98 -13.29
N MET A 250 14.05 -21.75 -12.79
CA MET A 250 15.15 -20.80 -12.64
C MET A 250 16.21 -21.32 -11.68
N LYS A 251 15.79 -21.94 -10.57
CA LYS A 251 16.68 -22.60 -9.62
C LYS A 251 17.40 -23.80 -10.24
N ALA A 252 16.69 -24.65 -10.98
CA ALA A 252 17.28 -25.81 -11.66
C ALA A 252 18.35 -25.38 -12.68
N LYS A 253 18.09 -24.32 -13.47
CA LYS A 253 19.06 -23.72 -14.40
C LYS A 253 20.30 -23.21 -13.67
N HIS A 254 20.13 -22.45 -12.60
CA HIS A 254 21.25 -21.94 -11.78
C HIS A 254 22.11 -23.07 -11.21
N VAL A 255 21.48 -24.12 -10.68
CA VAL A 255 22.20 -25.30 -10.16
C VAL A 255 22.95 -26.03 -11.28
N ALA A 256 22.31 -26.24 -12.45
CA ALA A 256 22.92 -26.92 -13.58
C ALA A 256 24.12 -26.13 -14.14
N GLU A 257 24.00 -24.81 -14.28
CA GLU A 257 25.10 -23.93 -14.70
C GLU A 257 26.26 -23.94 -13.70
N TRP A 258 25.95 -23.93 -12.40
CA TRP A 258 26.96 -24.04 -11.35
C TRP A 258 27.68 -25.40 -11.42
N GLN A 259 26.94 -26.50 -11.53
CA GLN A 259 27.51 -27.84 -11.65
C GLN A 259 28.37 -27.96 -12.92
N ALA A 260 27.92 -27.44 -14.06
CA ALA A 260 28.68 -27.44 -15.30
C ALA A 260 30.00 -26.68 -15.17
N LYS A 261 30.01 -25.52 -14.49
CA LYS A 261 31.23 -24.72 -14.22
C LYS A 261 32.21 -25.40 -13.25
N HIS A 262 31.72 -26.31 -12.39
CA HIS A 262 32.52 -26.99 -11.37
C HIS A 262 32.82 -28.47 -11.70
N LYS A 263 32.23 -29.03 -12.76
CA LYS A 263 32.53 -30.38 -13.26
C LYS A 263 33.92 -30.39 -13.88
N GLY A 264 34.92 -30.75 -13.07
CA GLY A 264 36.33 -30.88 -13.49
C GLY A 264 37.34 -30.07 -12.67
N LYS A 265 36.89 -29.25 -11.70
CA LYS A 265 37.79 -28.57 -10.75
C LYS A 265 37.81 -29.35 -9.43
N SER A 266 38.94 -29.96 -9.09
CA SER A 266 39.21 -30.53 -7.77
C SER A 266 39.05 -29.46 -6.68
N PRO A 267 38.68 -29.82 -5.43
CA PRO A 267 38.40 -28.86 -4.37
C PRO A 267 39.71 -28.21 -3.91
N GLY A 268 40.12 -27.16 -4.61
CA GLY A 268 41.29 -26.34 -4.27
C GLY A 268 41.01 -25.53 -3.01
N PHE A 269 41.95 -25.59 -2.07
CA PHE A 269 41.94 -24.90 -0.79
C PHE A 269 41.62 -23.39 -0.96
N SER A 270 40.43 -22.96 -0.50
CA SER A 270 40.04 -21.54 -0.53
C SER A 270 40.68 -20.79 0.64
N PHE A 271 41.48 -19.77 0.35
CA PHE A 271 42.17 -18.93 1.34
C PHE A 271 41.20 -18.14 2.26
N SER A 272 39.91 -18.03 1.88
CA SER A 272 38.86 -17.42 2.70
C SER A 272 38.49 -18.20 3.97
N SER A 273 38.81 -19.51 4.02
CA SER A 273 38.48 -20.39 5.14
C SER A 273 39.42 -20.26 6.34
N VAL A 274 40.62 -19.70 6.14
CA VAL A 274 41.66 -19.62 7.19
C VAL A 274 41.59 -18.30 7.98
N LEU A 275 40.89 -17.29 7.45
CA LEU A 275 40.82 -15.94 8.04
C LEU A 275 39.54 -15.67 8.85
N GLY A 276 38.80 -16.71 9.24
CA GLY A 276 37.77 -16.64 10.29
C GLY A 276 36.56 -15.73 10.03
N LEU A 277 36.36 -15.27 8.80
CA LEU A 277 35.37 -14.22 8.47
C LEU A 277 34.08 -14.74 7.82
N SER A 278 33.64 -15.97 8.13
CA SER A 278 32.42 -16.55 7.55
C SER A 278 31.37 -16.87 8.62
N ASP A 279 30.68 -15.85 9.12
CA ASP A 279 29.42 -16.01 9.86
C ASP A 279 28.23 -16.14 8.90
N SER A 280 28.38 -17.04 7.90
CA SER A 280 27.30 -17.42 6.98
C SER A 280 26.80 -18.81 7.36
N PRO A 281 25.47 -19.03 7.42
CA PRO A 281 24.90 -20.32 7.78
C PRO A 281 25.45 -21.37 6.82
N SER A 282 26.07 -22.41 7.40
CA SER A 282 26.84 -23.44 6.72
C SER A 282 26.03 -24.11 5.59
N LEU A 283 26.25 -23.67 4.35
CA LEU A 283 25.85 -24.47 3.19
C LEU A 283 26.66 -25.77 3.19
N PRO A 284 26.03 -26.93 2.90
CA PRO A 284 26.77 -28.18 2.75
C PRO A 284 27.84 -28.00 1.67
N LYS A 285 29.05 -28.53 1.92
CA LYS A 285 30.29 -28.29 1.16
C LYS A 285 30.23 -28.60 -0.35
N ASN A 286 29.12 -29.15 -0.86
CA ASN A 286 28.88 -29.50 -2.26
C ASN A 286 27.55 -28.95 -2.84
N ALA A 287 26.87 -28.03 -2.17
CA ALA A 287 25.65 -27.40 -2.70
C ALA A 287 25.98 -26.14 -3.51
N ALA A 288 25.20 -25.91 -4.58
CA ALA A 288 25.25 -24.64 -5.31
C ALA A 288 24.96 -23.47 -4.35
N PRO A 289 25.62 -22.32 -4.51
CA PRO A 289 25.33 -21.15 -3.71
C PRO A 289 23.87 -20.74 -3.91
N PRO A 290 23.21 -20.23 -2.85
CA PRO A 290 21.81 -19.84 -2.90
C PRO A 290 21.60 -18.77 -3.98
N THR A 291 20.47 -18.85 -4.66
CA THR A 291 20.08 -17.86 -5.69
C THR A 291 19.96 -16.48 -5.04
N TYR A 292 20.16 -15.39 -5.78
CA TYR A 292 20.00 -14.02 -5.26
C TYR A 292 18.67 -13.82 -4.52
N LEU A 293 17.59 -14.35 -5.08
CA LEU A 293 16.26 -14.34 -4.47
C LEU A 293 16.24 -15.10 -3.13
N GLU A 294 16.84 -16.28 -3.05
CA GLU A 294 16.90 -17.09 -1.82
C GLU A 294 17.73 -16.40 -0.72
N GLN A 295 18.83 -15.74 -1.09
CA GLN A 295 19.62 -14.94 -0.15
C GLN A 295 18.77 -13.83 0.46
N LYS A 296 18.09 -13.04 -0.39
CA LYS A 296 17.20 -11.96 0.05
C LYS A 296 16.02 -12.46 0.88
N ARG A 297 15.42 -13.59 0.50
CA ARG A 297 14.38 -14.26 1.29
C ARG A 297 14.88 -14.63 2.68
N SER A 298 16.08 -15.19 2.77
CA SER A 298 16.68 -15.59 4.05
C SER A 298 16.97 -14.39 4.95
N GLU A 299 17.41 -13.26 4.39
CA GLU A 299 17.61 -12.00 5.09
C GLU A 299 16.27 -11.48 5.64
N ALA A 300 15.24 -11.38 4.80
CA ALA A 300 13.91 -10.93 5.22
C ALA A 300 13.27 -11.85 6.27
N GLN A 301 13.44 -13.17 6.15
CA GLN A 301 12.96 -14.11 7.17
C GLN A 301 13.69 -13.94 8.51
N LYS A 302 14.99 -13.63 8.50
CA LYS A 302 15.73 -13.31 9.73
C LYS A 302 15.22 -12.00 10.35
N GLN A 303 14.97 -10.98 9.53
CA GLN A 303 14.39 -9.70 9.96
C GLN A 303 13.01 -9.91 10.60
N TYR A 304 12.12 -10.64 9.93
CA TYR A 304 10.79 -10.96 10.46
C TYR A 304 10.85 -11.69 11.82
N LYS A 305 11.74 -12.67 11.97
CA LYS A 305 11.93 -13.37 13.25
C LYS A 305 12.47 -12.46 14.34
N ALA A 306 13.36 -11.53 13.99
CA ALA A 306 13.90 -10.55 14.92
C ALA A 306 12.79 -9.57 15.39
N GLU A 307 11.92 -9.13 14.47
CA GLU A 307 10.75 -8.29 14.78
C GLU A 307 9.77 -9.01 15.71
N LEU A 308 9.44 -10.27 15.44
CA LEU A 308 8.57 -11.06 16.32
C LEU A 308 9.16 -11.19 17.73
N LYS A 309 10.45 -11.49 17.83
CA LYS A 309 11.14 -11.60 19.12
C LYS A 309 11.12 -10.26 19.87
N TYR A 310 11.34 -9.16 19.17
CA TYR A 310 11.25 -7.82 19.77
C TYR A 310 9.85 -7.53 20.31
N ILE A 311 8.80 -7.86 19.55
CA ILE A 311 7.40 -7.69 20.00
C ILE A 311 7.12 -8.54 21.24
N GLU A 312 7.63 -9.77 21.29
CA GLU A 312 7.47 -10.67 22.43
C GLU A 312 8.20 -10.14 23.67
N ASP A 313 9.46 -9.74 23.53
CA ASP A 313 10.30 -9.21 24.61
C ASP A 313 9.74 -7.89 25.18
N ASN A 314 9.10 -7.05 24.35
CA ASN A 314 8.59 -5.73 24.74
C ASN A 314 7.05 -5.66 24.89
N ARG A 315 6.36 -6.80 24.92
CA ARG A 315 4.89 -6.87 24.86
C ARG A 315 4.18 -6.00 25.91
N GLU A 316 4.59 -6.06 27.17
CA GLU A 316 3.96 -5.31 28.25
C GLU A 316 4.11 -3.79 28.06
N GLN A 317 5.26 -3.36 27.54
CA GLN A 317 5.51 -1.96 27.26
C GLN A 317 4.63 -1.48 26.10
N LEU A 318 4.50 -2.29 25.06
CA LEU A 318 3.64 -1.99 23.91
C LEU A 318 2.16 -1.92 24.33
N GLU A 319 1.71 -2.82 25.20
CA GLU A 319 0.33 -2.80 25.72
C GLU A 319 0.06 -1.53 26.54
N LYS A 320 0.99 -1.10 27.42
CA LYS A 320 0.86 0.15 28.16
C LYS A 320 0.80 1.38 27.25
N LEU A 321 1.64 1.42 26.22
CA LEU A 321 1.62 2.51 25.24
C LEU A 321 0.29 2.55 24.49
N LEU A 322 -0.22 1.39 24.06
CA LEU A 322 -1.51 1.29 23.39
C LEU A 322 -2.67 1.78 24.28
N GLU A 323 -2.68 1.42 25.56
CA GLU A 323 -3.68 1.90 26.52
C GLU A 323 -3.61 3.42 26.71
N GLN A 324 -2.40 3.98 26.77
CA GLN A 324 -2.21 5.43 26.86
C GLN A 324 -2.73 6.14 25.60
N ASP A 325 -2.46 5.61 24.41
CA ASP A 325 -2.96 6.16 23.15
C ASP A 325 -4.48 6.07 23.06
N GLN A 326 -5.08 4.97 23.53
CA GLN A 326 -6.55 4.83 23.61
C GLN A 326 -7.17 5.82 24.59
N GLN A 327 -6.56 6.01 25.76
CA GLN A 327 -6.99 7.00 26.74
C GLN A 327 -6.83 8.42 26.21
N ALA A 328 -5.73 8.72 25.52
CA ALA A 328 -5.53 10.01 24.87
C ALA A 328 -6.57 10.26 23.77
N ALA A 329 -6.84 9.25 22.93
CA ALA A 329 -7.85 9.33 21.88
C ALA A 329 -9.26 9.50 22.43
N ALA A 330 -9.59 8.84 23.55
CA ALA A 330 -10.89 8.97 24.23
C ALA A 330 -11.01 10.29 25.02
N ALA A 331 -9.89 10.80 25.56
CA ALA A 331 -9.83 12.06 26.29
C ALA A 331 -9.78 13.28 25.37
N MET A 332 -9.40 13.12 24.10
CA MET A 332 -9.59 14.15 23.08
C MET A 332 -11.09 14.38 22.91
N PRO A 333 -11.62 15.57 23.28
CA PRO A 333 -13.02 15.87 23.02
C PRO A 333 -13.25 15.83 21.51
N TRP A 334 -14.42 15.34 21.09
CA TRP A 334 -14.91 15.40 19.72
C TRP A 334 -15.14 16.87 19.28
N MET A 335 -14.12 17.73 19.33
CA MET A 335 -14.26 19.08 18.83
C MET A 335 -14.39 19.02 17.30
N PRO A 336 -15.39 19.67 16.70
CA PRO A 336 -15.45 19.83 15.26
C PRO A 336 -14.18 20.58 14.83
N ARG A 337 -13.33 19.93 14.03
CA ARG A 337 -12.22 20.58 13.32
C ARG A 337 -12.75 21.46 12.18
N TRP A 338 -13.66 22.37 12.51
CA TRP A 338 -14.31 23.33 11.62
C TRP A 338 -14.51 24.66 12.34
N GLN A 339 -13.39 25.29 12.70
CA GLN A 339 -13.29 26.74 12.87
C GLN A 339 -11.84 27.15 12.61
N GLY A 340 -11.44 27.02 11.34
CA GLY A 340 -10.24 27.68 10.84
C GLY A 340 -10.53 29.17 10.77
N LYS A 341 -9.80 29.98 11.55
CA LYS A 341 -9.62 31.39 11.24
C LYS A 341 -8.95 31.49 9.85
N PRO A 342 -9.29 32.49 9.02
CA PRO A 342 -8.67 32.63 7.71
C PRO A 342 -7.19 32.99 7.90
N GLY A 343 -6.26 32.16 7.40
CA GLY A 343 -4.85 32.54 7.25
C GLY A 343 -3.77 31.56 7.69
N GLU A 344 -4.09 30.38 8.24
CA GLU A 344 -3.05 29.39 8.60
C GLU A 344 -3.09 28.13 7.72
N PRO A 345 -1.93 27.58 7.32
CA PRO A 345 -1.86 26.36 6.53
C PRO A 345 -2.45 25.19 7.33
N GLY A 346 -3.40 24.49 6.72
CA GLY A 346 -4.20 23.44 7.35
C GLY A 346 -3.35 22.37 8.05
N ALA A 347 -3.63 22.17 9.33
CA ALA A 347 -3.01 21.12 10.13
C ALA A 347 -3.33 19.74 9.53
N ALA A 348 -2.28 18.94 9.32
CA ALA A 348 -2.33 17.56 8.84
C ALA A 348 -3.25 16.67 9.71
N PRO A 349 -3.84 15.61 9.14
CA PRO A 349 -4.67 14.66 9.89
C PRO A 349 -3.87 14.00 11.03
N PRO A 350 -4.52 13.65 12.15
CA PRO A 350 -3.84 13.03 13.29
C PRO A 350 -3.40 11.62 12.90
N GLY A 351 -2.10 11.45 12.75
CA GLY A 351 -1.45 10.19 12.39
C GLY A 351 0.07 10.30 12.25
N VAL A 352 0.67 11.34 12.83
CA VAL A 352 2.13 11.53 12.82
C VAL A 352 2.60 11.59 14.27
N PRO A 353 3.29 10.57 14.80
CA PRO A 353 4.08 10.77 16.00
C PRO A 353 5.16 11.81 15.69
N ASN A 354 5.16 12.90 16.45
CA ASN A 354 6.17 13.95 16.36
C ASN A 354 7.53 13.35 16.80
N PRO A 355 8.62 13.46 16.02
CA PRO A 355 9.86 12.73 16.28
C PRO A 355 10.74 13.35 17.40
N THR A 356 10.20 14.22 18.24
CA THR A 356 10.95 14.82 19.36
C THR A 356 10.81 14.07 20.69
N GLY A 357 10.18 12.89 20.69
CA GLY A 357 10.24 11.95 21.78
C GLY A 357 11.12 10.77 21.39
N THR A 358 12.13 10.48 22.20
CA THR A 358 13.13 9.41 22.03
C THR A 358 12.49 8.04 21.81
N SER A 359 12.07 7.71 20.59
CA SER A 359 11.69 6.36 20.19
C SER A 359 12.94 5.67 19.66
N ALA A 360 13.42 4.67 20.39
CA ALA A 360 14.51 3.82 19.96
C ALA A 360 14.21 3.28 18.55
N ALA A 361 15.12 3.56 17.61
CA ALA A 361 15.05 3.01 16.26
C ALA A 361 15.07 1.47 16.33
N PRO A 362 14.31 0.76 15.47
CA PRO A 362 14.43 -0.68 15.36
C PRO A 362 15.85 -1.03 14.86
N PRO A 363 16.55 -2.00 15.47
CA PRO A 363 17.90 -2.36 15.07
C PRO A 363 17.85 -3.15 13.76
N GLY A 364 18.07 -2.49 12.63
CA GLY A 364 18.06 -3.16 11.32
C GLY A 364 18.57 -2.33 10.14
N SER A 365 18.67 -1.01 10.27
CA SER A 365 19.35 -0.18 9.25
C SER A 365 20.86 -0.26 9.45
N VAL A 366 21.47 -1.36 9.01
CA VAL A 366 22.92 -1.42 8.79
C VAL A 366 23.22 -0.52 7.59
N VAL A 367 23.48 0.76 7.88
CA VAL A 367 24.21 1.63 6.96
C VAL A 367 25.64 1.14 6.98
N THR A 368 26.08 0.50 5.91
CA THR A 368 27.49 0.25 5.63
C THR A 368 28.19 1.60 5.45
N ALA A 369 28.74 2.13 6.54
CA ALA A 369 29.67 3.24 6.50
C ALA A 369 31.01 2.72 5.96
N SER A 370 31.30 2.96 4.68
CA SER A 370 32.66 2.84 4.14
C SER A 370 33.45 4.08 4.53
N SER A 371 34.37 3.91 5.47
CA SER A 371 35.45 4.84 5.78
C SER A 371 36.44 4.95 4.62
N GLY A 372 36.80 6.18 4.24
CA GLY A 372 37.88 6.47 3.29
C GLY A 372 38.06 7.98 3.11
N SER A 373 38.61 8.64 4.13
CA SER A 373 39.87 9.39 4.09
C SER A 373 39.83 10.70 3.30
N ALA A 374 39.76 11.80 4.06
CA ALA A 374 40.12 13.13 3.64
C ALA A 374 41.60 13.19 3.24
N GLN A 375 41.89 13.83 2.11
CA GLN A 375 43.19 14.43 1.82
C GLN A 375 42.92 15.82 1.21
N GLU A 376 43.21 16.84 2.03
CA GLU A 376 43.46 18.20 1.57
C GLU A 376 44.72 18.23 0.70
N SER A 377 44.66 18.88 -0.47
CA SER A 377 45.76 19.71 -0.96
C SER A 377 45.30 20.68 -2.07
N SER A 378 45.34 21.97 -1.72
CA SER A 378 46.03 23.04 -2.45
C SER A 378 45.93 23.09 -4.00
N GLY A 379 45.19 24.10 -4.49
CA GLY A 379 45.64 25.19 -5.38
C GLY A 379 46.40 24.88 -6.69
N ALA A 380 45.80 25.26 -7.83
CA ALA A 380 46.41 25.96 -8.99
C ALA A 380 45.33 26.12 -10.09
N GLN A 381 44.88 27.33 -10.43
CA GLN A 381 45.37 28.12 -11.57
C GLN A 381 45.64 27.32 -12.86
N LYS A 382 44.75 27.42 -13.87
CA LYS A 382 44.91 28.24 -15.09
C LYS A 382 44.08 27.68 -16.27
N ALA A 383 43.62 28.66 -17.06
CA ALA A 383 43.15 28.62 -18.45
C ALA A 383 41.75 28.05 -18.70
#